data_AF-A0A428CRH4-F1
#
_entry.id   AF-A0A428CRH4-F1
#
_cell.length_a   1.000
_cell.length_b   1.000
_cell.length_c   1.000
_cell.angle_alpha   90.00
_cell.angle_beta   90.00
_cell.angle_gamma   90.00
#
_symmetry.space_group_name_H-M   'P 1'
#
loop_
_entity.id
_entity.type
_entity.pdbx_description
1 polymer ?
#
loop_
_entity_poly.entity_id
_entity_poly.type
_entity_poly.pdbx_seq_one_letter_code
_entity_poly.pdbx_strand_id
1 'polypeptide(L)'
;MVSRELLENLVKGKSLTQSGGKAKLETSCIYLGAESRTHFPNLKDSFGKTIKDPKSGNAMKSDESDGDTYTFSEIGTSKMVKVVYASGLMLEVGTLYNVVGLGYDMRNSNMLLIDEDSSIEAIAEEV
;
A
#
# COMPACT_ATOMS: atom_id res chain seq x y z
N MET A 1 -9.16 -16.24 -15.54
CA MET A 1 -8.96 -16.96 -14.27
C MET A 1 -7.47 -16.98 -14.08
N VAL A 2 -6.96 -16.37 -13.00
CA VAL A 2 -5.52 -16.22 -12.78
C VAL A 2 -4.83 -17.59 -12.87
N SER A 3 -3.93 -17.75 -13.82
CA SER A 3 -3.17 -18.96 -14.03
C SER A 3 -2.15 -19.16 -12.92
N ARG A 4 -1.92 -20.45 -12.60
CA ARG A 4 -0.87 -20.85 -11.67
C ARG A 4 0.51 -20.37 -12.14
N GLU A 5 0.76 -20.43 -13.44
CA GLU A 5 2.04 -20.02 -14.05
C GLU A 5 2.32 -18.53 -13.85
N LEU A 6 1.30 -17.67 -14.03
CA LEU A 6 1.40 -16.24 -13.75
C LEU A 6 1.79 -16.01 -12.28
N LEU A 7 1.11 -16.65 -11.34
CA LEU A 7 1.43 -16.52 -9.91
C LEU A 7 2.85 -16.98 -9.60
N GLU A 8 3.29 -18.12 -10.16
CA GLU A 8 4.66 -18.62 -9.98
C GLU A 8 5.71 -17.65 -10.55
N ASN A 9 5.42 -16.96 -11.66
CA ASN A 9 6.31 -15.94 -12.23
C ASN A 9 6.39 -14.68 -11.36
N LEU A 10 5.25 -14.21 -10.83
CA LEU A 10 5.21 -13.05 -9.93
C LEU A 10 5.98 -13.32 -8.62
N VAL A 11 5.94 -14.55 -8.09
CA VAL A 11 6.72 -14.94 -6.92
C VAL A 11 8.23 -14.85 -7.19
N LYS A 12 8.69 -15.25 -8.38
CA LYS A 12 10.12 -15.26 -8.75
C LYS A 12 10.70 -13.86 -8.98
N GLY A 13 9.88 -12.92 -9.45
CA GLY A 13 10.30 -11.54 -9.78
C GLY A 13 10.59 -10.65 -8.57
N LYS A 14 10.45 -11.16 -7.34
CA LYS A 14 10.51 -10.33 -6.15
C LYS A 14 11.95 -9.92 -5.78
N SER A 15 12.22 -8.62 -5.82
CA SER A 15 13.47 -8.00 -5.33
C SER A 15 13.26 -7.40 -3.94
N LEU A 16 13.93 -7.95 -2.93
CA LEU A 16 13.89 -7.43 -1.56
C LEU A 16 14.86 -6.24 -1.41
N THR A 17 14.53 -5.08 -1.99
CA THR A 17 15.31 -3.87 -1.75
C THR A 17 14.90 -3.23 -0.43
N GLN A 18 15.87 -3.14 0.49
CA GLN A 18 15.66 -2.73 1.87
C GLN A 18 15.91 -1.24 2.06
N SER A 19 15.09 -0.60 2.88
CA SER A 19 15.32 0.74 3.37
C SER A 19 14.69 0.87 4.76
N GLY A 20 15.46 1.39 5.73
CA GLY A 20 14.94 1.73 7.06
C GLY A 20 14.09 3.01 7.08
N GLY A 21 14.02 3.73 5.96
CA GLY A 21 13.19 4.92 5.76
C GLY A 21 12.17 4.73 4.64
N LYS A 22 11.48 5.82 4.29
CA LYS A 22 10.54 5.81 3.16
C LYS A 22 11.30 5.49 1.88
N ALA A 23 10.83 4.52 1.11
CA ALA A 23 11.44 4.08 -0.13
C ALA A 23 10.38 3.85 -1.20
N LYS A 24 10.81 3.83 -2.46
CA LYS A 24 9.96 3.39 -3.56
C LYS A 24 9.72 1.90 -3.42
N LEU A 25 8.46 1.52 -3.22
CA LEU A 25 7.98 0.15 -3.14
C LEU A 25 7.21 -0.16 -4.42
N GLU A 26 7.42 -1.35 -4.96
CA GLU A 26 6.66 -1.90 -6.08
C GLU A 26 6.37 -3.36 -5.74
N THR A 27 5.11 -3.75 -5.83
CA THR A 27 4.70 -5.10 -5.48
C THR A 27 3.44 -5.55 -6.20
N SER A 28 3.42 -6.82 -6.57
CA SER A 28 2.23 -7.50 -7.08
C SER A 28 1.43 -8.08 -5.94
N CYS A 29 0.13 -7.81 -5.93
CA CYS A 29 -0.76 -8.18 -4.84
C CYS A 29 -2.13 -8.60 -5.37
N ILE A 30 -2.89 -9.30 -4.54
CA ILE A 30 -4.27 -9.71 -4.84
C ILE A 30 -5.24 -8.95 -3.93
N TYR A 31 -6.32 -8.45 -4.51
CA TYR A 31 -7.40 -7.85 -3.73
C TYR A 31 -8.36 -8.94 -3.24
N LEU A 32 -8.63 -8.96 -1.94
CA LEU A 32 -9.45 -10.00 -1.30
C LEU A 32 -10.77 -9.44 -0.72
N GLY A 33 -11.19 -8.24 -1.15
CA GLY A 33 -12.47 -7.65 -0.74
C GLY A 33 -12.43 -6.87 0.57
N ALA A 34 -11.24 -6.46 1.04
CA ALA A 34 -11.13 -5.64 2.24
C ALA A 34 -11.66 -4.22 1.98
N GLU A 35 -12.65 -3.79 2.76
CA GLU A 35 -13.24 -2.45 2.64
C GLU A 35 -12.18 -1.35 2.75
N SER A 36 -12.26 -0.37 1.84
CA SER A 36 -11.42 0.83 1.91
C SER A 36 -11.82 1.70 3.11
N ARG A 37 -10.88 2.49 3.61
CA ARG A 37 -11.12 3.40 4.74
C ARG A 37 -10.58 4.78 4.39
N THR A 38 -11.38 5.81 4.64
CA THR A 38 -10.93 7.19 4.48
C THR A 38 -9.62 7.43 5.21
N HIS A 39 -8.63 7.92 4.47
CA HIS A 39 -7.32 8.26 4.99
C HIS A 39 -7.31 9.73 5.39
N PHE A 40 -6.65 9.97 6.52
CA PHE A 40 -6.35 11.30 7.02
C PHE A 40 -4.83 11.39 7.19
N PRO A 41 -4.16 12.29 6.47
CA PRO A 41 -2.72 12.41 6.53
C PRO A 41 -2.29 12.92 7.90
N ASN A 42 -1.03 12.64 8.26
CA ASN A 42 -0.44 13.25 9.44
C ASN A 42 -0.21 14.75 9.19
N LEU A 43 -0.54 15.59 10.18
CA LEU A 43 -0.19 17.00 10.14
C LEU A 43 1.32 17.16 10.14
N LYS A 44 1.83 18.01 9.24
CA LYS A 44 3.25 18.36 9.13
C LYS A 44 3.44 19.82 9.53
N ASP A 45 4.55 20.12 10.20
CA ASP A 45 4.96 21.50 10.49
C ASP A 45 5.55 22.18 9.25
N SER A 46 5.97 23.45 9.41
CA SER A 46 6.58 24.23 8.32
C SER A 46 7.88 23.63 7.77
N PHE A 47 8.49 22.68 8.46
CA PHE A 47 9.70 21.97 8.04
C PHE A 47 9.40 20.56 7.51
N GLY A 48 8.13 20.20 7.35
CA GLY A 48 7.69 18.91 6.84
C GLY A 48 7.73 17.77 7.86
N LYS A 49 7.95 18.06 9.15
CA LYS A 49 8.01 17.05 10.21
C LYS A 49 6.61 16.80 10.77
N THR A 50 6.28 15.53 10.98
CA THR A 50 5.02 15.13 11.61
C THR A 50 4.86 15.76 13.00
N ILE A 51 3.77 16.50 13.17
CA ILE A 51 3.35 17.06 14.45
C ILE A 51 2.79 15.91 15.30
N LYS A 52 3.25 15.84 16.55
CA LYS A 52 2.82 14.83 17.52
C LYS A 52 2.03 15.51 18.63
N ASP A 53 0.99 14.83 19.08
CA ASP A 53 0.23 15.26 20.24
C ASP A 53 1.13 15.20 21.50
N PRO A 54 1.23 16.29 22.28
CA PRO A 54 2.16 16.35 23.41
C PRO A 54 1.83 15.39 24.57
N LYS A 55 0.58 14.92 24.67
CA LYS A 55 0.13 14.05 25.77
C LYS A 55 0.29 12.57 25.46
N SER A 56 -0.05 12.19 24.23
CA SER A 56 -0.05 10.79 23.76
C SER A 56 1.21 10.41 22.99
N GLY A 57 1.93 11.36 22.42
CA GLY A 57 3.08 11.12 21.54
C GLY A 57 2.70 10.59 20.15
N ASN A 58 1.40 10.46 19.86
CA ASN A 58 0.89 10.00 18.57
C ASN A 58 0.93 11.11 17.52
N ALA A 59 1.02 10.74 16.24
CA ALA A 59 0.91 11.69 15.14
C ALA A 59 -0.49 12.32 15.12
N MET A 60 -0.56 13.65 15.07
CA MET A 60 -1.82 14.35 14.86
C MET A 60 -2.25 14.19 13.39
N LYS A 61 -3.55 14.05 13.16
CA LYS A 61 -4.15 13.86 11.84
C LYS A 61 -4.79 15.14 11.35
N SER A 62 -4.79 15.34 10.03
CA SER A 62 -5.58 16.36 9.35
C SER A 62 -7.07 16.02 9.48
N ASP A 63 -7.92 17.04 9.56
CA ASP A 63 -9.38 16.87 9.44
C ASP A 63 -9.82 16.74 7.98
N GLU A 64 -8.95 17.12 7.03
CA GLU A 64 -9.16 16.95 5.60
C GLU A 64 -8.57 15.62 5.13
N SER A 65 -9.36 14.86 4.37
CA SER A 65 -8.93 13.61 3.76
C SER A 65 -8.18 13.85 2.44
N ASP A 66 -7.19 13.02 2.17
CA ASP A 66 -6.39 12.99 0.94
C ASP A 66 -6.66 11.72 0.08
N GLY A 67 -7.67 10.92 0.44
CA GLY A 67 -8.03 9.70 -0.26
C GLY A 67 -8.50 8.58 0.67
N ASP A 68 -8.47 7.36 0.17
CA ASP A 68 -8.80 6.15 0.92
C ASP A 68 -7.60 5.21 1.00
N THR A 69 -7.49 4.49 2.11
CA THR A 69 -6.58 3.36 2.26
C THR A 69 -7.22 2.09 1.74
N TYR A 70 -6.63 1.49 0.72
CA TYR A 70 -6.98 0.18 0.17
C TYR A 70 -6.05 -0.89 0.74
N THR A 71 -6.56 -2.12 0.91
CA THR A 71 -5.81 -3.23 1.52
C THR A 71 -5.76 -4.43 0.59
N PHE A 72 -4.55 -4.92 0.33
CA PHE A 72 -4.26 -6.08 -0.52
C PHE A 72 -3.41 -7.11 0.24
N SER A 73 -3.32 -8.32 -0.32
CA SER A 73 -2.35 -9.33 0.11
C SER A 73 -1.23 -9.45 -0.91
N GLU A 74 0.00 -9.27 -0.46
CA GLU A 74 1.19 -9.38 -1.32
C GLU A 74 1.41 -10.81 -1.81
N ILE A 75 1.70 -10.97 -3.10
CA ILE A 75 2.04 -12.28 -3.69
C ILE A 75 3.41 -12.76 -3.16
N GLY A 76 3.48 -14.04 -2.80
CA GLY A 76 4.71 -14.72 -2.36
C GLY A 76 5.08 -14.57 -0.89
N THR A 77 4.66 -13.50 -0.21
CA THR A 77 4.96 -13.25 1.22
C THR A 77 3.74 -13.08 2.10
N SER A 78 2.57 -12.86 1.50
CA SER A 78 1.32 -12.59 2.23
C SER A 78 1.43 -11.40 3.20
N LYS A 79 2.34 -10.45 2.94
CA LYS A 79 2.33 -9.17 3.66
C LYS A 79 1.04 -8.44 3.35
N MET A 80 0.49 -7.77 4.35
CA MET A 80 -0.62 -6.84 4.12
C MET A 80 -0.07 -5.60 3.43
N VAL A 81 -0.59 -5.27 2.25
CA VAL A 81 -0.22 -4.04 1.55
C VAL A 81 -1.34 -3.03 1.78
N LYS A 82 -1.03 -1.93 2.47
CA LYS A 82 -1.91 -0.79 2.61
C LYS A 82 -1.42 0.32 1.70
N VAL A 83 -2.30 0.81 0.84
CA VAL A 83 -1.97 1.90 -0.09
C VAL A 83 -3.02 2.99 0.03
N VAL A 84 -2.57 4.23 0.22
CA VAL A 84 -3.44 5.41 0.11
C VAL A 84 -3.58 5.76 -1.36
N TYR A 85 -4.79 5.90 -1.87
CA TYR A 85 -5.07 6.29 -3.25
C TYR A 85 -6.36 7.12 -3.31
N ALA A 86 -6.67 7.70 -4.47
CA ALA A 86 -7.90 8.47 -4.65
C ALA A 86 -9.15 7.67 -4.20
N SER A 87 -10.08 8.36 -3.54
CA SER A 87 -11.31 7.74 -3.05
C SER A 87 -12.22 7.27 -4.20
N GLY A 88 -12.97 6.20 -3.96
CA GLY A 88 -13.93 5.65 -4.93
C GLY A 88 -13.34 4.74 -6.01
N LEU A 89 -12.11 4.27 -5.84
CA LEU A 89 -11.54 3.23 -6.71
C LEU A 89 -12.34 1.94 -6.54
N MET A 90 -12.84 1.41 -7.65
CA MET A 90 -13.54 0.13 -7.68
C MET A 90 -12.53 -1.00 -7.92
N LEU A 91 -12.34 -1.85 -6.91
CA LEU A 91 -11.47 -3.02 -6.99
C LEU A 91 -12.30 -4.30 -7.14
N GLU A 92 -11.81 -5.24 -7.93
CA GLU A 92 -12.44 -6.53 -8.18
C GLU A 92 -11.81 -7.61 -7.30
N VAL A 93 -12.64 -8.37 -6.58
CA VAL A 93 -12.19 -9.44 -5.69
C VAL A 93 -11.55 -10.57 -6.50
N GLY A 94 -10.36 -10.99 -6.08
CA GLY A 94 -9.59 -12.03 -6.74
C GLY A 94 -8.71 -11.52 -7.89
N THR A 95 -8.77 -10.23 -8.20
CA THR A 95 -7.95 -9.61 -9.24
C THR A 95 -6.56 -9.27 -8.71
N LEU A 96 -5.55 -9.49 -9.56
CA LEU A 96 -4.17 -9.12 -9.31
C LEU A 96 -3.93 -7.65 -9.69
N TYR A 97 -3.19 -6.95 -8.85
CA TYR A 97 -2.82 -5.56 -9.05
C TYR A 97 -1.32 -5.38 -8.85
N ASN A 98 -0.70 -4.55 -9.68
CA ASN A 98 0.60 -3.96 -9.40
C ASN A 98 0.37 -2.68 -8.60
N VAL A 99 1.01 -2.57 -7.44
CA VAL A 99 0.93 -1.40 -6.56
C VAL A 99 2.32 -0.84 -6.40
N VAL A 100 2.46 0.43 -6.74
CA VAL A 100 3.73 1.17 -6.70
C VAL A 100 3.54 2.45 -5.91
N GLY A 101 4.57 2.90 -5.20
CA GLY A 101 4.60 4.24 -4.60
C GLY A 101 5.71 4.41 -3.57
N LEU A 102 5.72 5.53 -2.87
CA LEU A 102 6.63 5.78 -1.75
C LEU A 102 6.00 5.30 -0.45
N GLY A 103 6.77 4.59 0.35
CA GLY A 103 6.24 3.91 1.53
C GLY A 103 7.27 3.26 2.45
N TYR A 104 6.79 2.47 3.39
CA TYR A 104 7.58 1.80 4.42
C TYR A 104 7.31 0.28 4.43
N ASP A 105 8.38 -0.51 4.53
CA ASP A 105 8.30 -1.93 4.93
C ASP A 105 8.23 -2.04 6.45
N MET A 106 7.02 -2.15 6.99
CA MET A 106 6.75 -2.27 8.42
C MET A 106 6.85 -3.74 8.86
N ARG A 107 8.08 -4.25 8.94
CA ARG A 107 8.38 -5.67 9.21
C ARG A 107 7.72 -6.23 10.46
N ASN A 108 7.76 -5.48 11.56
CA ASN A 108 7.17 -5.91 12.84
C ASN A 108 5.66 -6.10 12.77
N SER A 109 5.01 -5.48 11.77
CA SER A 109 3.57 -5.59 11.52
C SER A 109 3.23 -6.44 10.29
N ASN A 110 4.23 -7.09 9.67
CA ASN A 110 4.10 -7.84 8.42
C ASN A 110 3.33 -7.05 7.33
N MET A 111 3.65 -5.76 7.17
CA MET A 111 2.88 -4.82 6.36
C MET A 111 3.80 -3.98 5.46
N LEU A 112 3.34 -3.70 4.24
CA LEU A 112 3.84 -2.60 3.43
C LEU A 112 2.83 -1.45 3.51
N LEU A 113 3.29 -0.24 3.83
CA LEU A 113 2.48 0.96 3.82
C LEU A 113 2.98 1.86 2.69
N ILE A 114 2.14 2.15 1.70
CA ILE A 114 2.42 3.07 0.59
C ILE A 114 1.47 4.25 0.74
N ASP A 115 2.01 5.41 1.09
CA ASP A 115 1.22 6.58 1.52
C ASP A 115 1.47 7.84 0.68
N GLU A 116 2.41 7.80 -0.26
CA GLU A 116 2.76 8.90 -1.16
C GLU A 116 3.01 8.39 -2.59
N ASP A 117 2.70 9.20 -3.60
CA ASP A 117 2.94 8.94 -5.04
C ASP A 117 2.52 7.54 -5.50
N SER A 118 1.34 7.10 -5.08
CA SER A 118 0.84 5.75 -5.32
C SER A 118 0.23 5.58 -6.72
N SER A 119 0.38 4.38 -7.27
CA SER A 119 -0.33 3.89 -8.45
C SER A 119 -0.83 2.47 -8.20
N ILE A 120 -2.03 2.17 -8.71
CA ILE A 120 -2.68 0.86 -8.60
C ILE A 120 -3.18 0.49 -10.00
N GLU A 121 -2.64 -0.57 -10.57
CA GLU A 121 -2.97 -1.02 -11.93
C GLU A 121 -3.31 -2.51 -11.92
N ALA A 122 -4.40 -2.90 -12.56
CA ALA A 122 -4.75 -4.31 -12.70
C ALA A 122 -3.73 -5.02 -13.59
N ILE A 123 -3.27 -6.20 -13.17
CA ILE A 123 -2.41 -7.05 -13.98
C ILE A 123 -3.31 -7.82 -14.93
N ALA A 124 -3.31 -7.43 -16.20
CA ALA A 124 -4.01 -8.14 -17.24
C ALA A 124 -3.30 -9.47 -17.52
N GLU A 125 -4.09 -10.54 -17.59
CA GLU A 125 -3.63 -11.81 -18.12
C GLU A 125 -3.90 -11.80 -19.63
N GLU A 126 -2.84 -11.80 -20.45
CA GLU A 126 -3.01 -12.06 -21.88
C GLU A 126 -3.50 -13.51 -22.02
N VAL A 127 -4.73 -13.67 -22.50
CA VAL A 127 -5.38 -14.96 -22.75
C VAL A 127 -4.94 -15.52 -24.10
#